data_AF-A0A7X9F489-F1
#
_entry.id   AF-A0A7X9F489-F1
#
_cell.length_a   1.000
_cell.length_b   1.000
_cell.length_c   1.000
_cell.angle_alpha   90.00
_cell.angle_beta   90.00
_cell.angle_gamma   90.00
#
_symmetry.space_group_name_H-M   'P 1'
#
loop_
_entity.id
_entity.type
_entity.pdbx_description
1 polymer ?
#
loop_
_entity_poly.entity_id
_entity_poly.type
_entity_poly.pdbx_seq_one_letter_code
_entity_poly.pdbx_strand_id
1 'polypeptide(L)'
;MKKSTKVFQWTPRILCILAILFVSLFALDSFSSERTLFQNAGAFLIHLIPSFVLLAVLIIAWKWEKTGGIILTILGVILFIAVFYLNYKKREFSLSQSLINVSIVCLPFILAGILFIVSHYTKKKELSGVQ
;
A
#
# COMPACT_ATOMS: atom_id res chain seq x y z
N MET A 1 -12.92 24.06 -11.74
CA MET A 1 -12.42 23.23 -10.61
C MET A 1 -11.30 23.99 -9.92
N LYS A 2 -11.45 24.36 -8.63
CA LYS A 2 -10.38 25.05 -7.88
C LYS A 2 -9.17 24.10 -7.77
N LYS A 3 -7.94 24.57 -8.03
CA LYS A 3 -6.70 23.75 -8.01
C LYS A 3 -6.59 22.80 -6.81
N SER A 4 -7.06 23.23 -5.64
CA SER A 4 -7.07 22.46 -4.38
C SER A 4 -7.78 21.10 -4.50
N THR A 5 -8.86 21.00 -5.27
CA THR A 5 -9.66 19.77 -5.38
C THR A 5 -8.93 18.70 -6.19
N LYS A 6 -8.14 19.09 -7.19
CA LYS A 6 -7.29 18.15 -7.94
C LYS A 6 -6.16 17.59 -7.07
N VAL A 7 -5.54 18.42 -6.21
CA VAL A 7 -4.47 17.94 -5.31
C VAL A 7 -5.00 16.82 -4.42
N PHE A 8 -6.14 17.05 -3.75
CA PHE A 8 -6.74 16.08 -2.84
C PHE A 8 -7.10 14.74 -3.51
N GLN A 9 -7.45 14.77 -4.80
CA GLN A 9 -7.78 13.57 -5.57
C GLN A 9 -6.52 12.79 -6.00
N TRP A 10 -5.40 13.46 -6.22
CA TRP A 10 -4.15 12.80 -6.62
C TRP A 10 -3.32 12.32 -5.41
N THR A 11 -3.45 12.95 -4.25
CA THR A 11 -2.75 12.55 -3.02
C THR A 11 -2.85 11.05 -2.69
N PRO A 12 -4.04 10.40 -2.64
CA PRO A 12 -4.14 8.97 -2.33
C PRO A 12 -3.38 8.08 -3.32
N ARG A 13 -3.38 8.47 -4.61
CA ARG A 13 -2.73 7.73 -5.69
C ARG A 13 -1.21 7.81 -5.57
N ILE A 14 -0.68 9.01 -5.42
CA ILE A 14 0.76 9.24 -5.28
C ILE A 14 1.28 8.52 -4.03
N LEU A 15 0.58 8.67 -2.89
CA LEU A 15 0.96 7.98 -1.65
C LEU A 15 0.97 6.46 -1.83
N CYS A 16 -0.07 5.89 -2.44
CA CYS A 16 -0.13 4.46 -2.68
C CYS A 16 0.95 3.96 -3.65
N ILE A 17 1.25 4.71 -4.71
CA ILE A 17 2.33 4.38 -5.66
C ILE A 17 3.67 4.36 -4.93
N LEU A 18 3.98 5.39 -4.16
CA LEU A 18 5.22 5.48 -3.39
C LEU A 18 5.34 4.32 -2.39
N ALA A 19 4.24 3.95 -1.73
CA ALA A 19 4.20 2.82 -0.82
C ALA A 19 4.46 1.47 -1.54
N ILE A 20 3.87 1.26 -2.72
CA ILE A 20 4.11 0.06 -3.55
C ILE A 20 5.58 0.01 -3.98
N LEU A 21 6.14 1.13 -4.43
CA LEU A 21 7.56 1.21 -4.82
C LEU A 21 8.47 0.89 -3.63
N PHE A 22 8.18 1.45 -2.45
CA PHE A 22 8.91 1.14 -1.23
C PHE A 22 8.87 -0.36 -0.90
N VAL A 23 7.70 -1.00 -0.91
CA VAL A 23 7.58 -2.45 -0.68
C VAL A 23 8.32 -3.25 -1.75
N SER A 24 8.31 -2.79 -3.01
CA SER A 24 9.00 -3.47 -4.11
C SER A 24 10.52 -3.50 -3.93
N LEU A 25 11.11 -2.58 -3.15
CA LEU A 25 12.54 -2.62 -2.83
C LEU A 25 12.93 -3.88 -2.05
N PHE A 26 12.02 -4.45 -1.25
CA PHE A 26 12.30 -5.69 -0.52
C PHE A 26 12.49 -6.90 -1.45
N ALA A 27 12.01 -6.85 -2.69
CA ALA A 27 12.27 -7.92 -3.66
C ALA A 27 13.75 -8.01 -4.06
N LEU A 28 14.54 -6.94 -3.88
CA LEU A 28 15.97 -6.93 -4.18
C LEU A 28 16.79 -7.87 -3.28
N ASP A 29 16.25 -8.29 -2.13
CA ASP A 29 16.90 -9.28 -1.25
C ASP A 29 16.89 -10.70 -1.84
N SER A 30 16.12 -10.92 -2.92
CA SER A 30 16.07 -12.23 -3.58
C SER A 30 17.30 -12.56 -4.44
N PHE A 31 18.19 -11.62 -4.70
CA PHE A 31 19.37 -11.82 -5.53
C PHE A 31 20.47 -12.57 -4.77
N SER A 32 21.07 -13.58 -5.41
CA SER A 32 22.24 -14.28 -4.87
C SER A 32 23.32 -14.51 -5.93
N SER A 33 24.58 -14.57 -5.49
CA SER A 33 25.73 -14.87 -6.36
C SER A 33 25.77 -16.34 -6.83
N GLU A 34 25.05 -17.22 -6.14
CA GLU A 34 24.95 -18.65 -6.45
C GLU A 34 23.98 -18.95 -7.60
N ARG A 35 23.19 -17.97 -8.04
CA ARG A 35 22.18 -18.11 -9.10
C ARG A 35 22.64 -17.46 -10.40
N THR A 36 22.26 -18.07 -11.52
CA THR A 36 22.37 -17.44 -12.84
C THR A 36 21.48 -16.20 -12.93
N LEU A 37 21.73 -15.34 -13.93
CA LEU A 37 20.92 -14.14 -14.16
C LEU A 37 19.42 -14.43 -14.30
N PHE A 38 19.05 -15.49 -15.03
CA PHE A 38 17.64 -15.87 -15.23
C PHE A 38 16.99 -16.41 -13.96
N GLN A 39 17.73 -17.17 -13.14
CA GLN A 39 17.23 -17.64 -11.85
C GLN A 39 17.00 -16.47 -10.88
N ASN A 40 17.90 -15.49 -10.84
CA ASN A 40 17.72 -14.28 -10.05
C ASN A 40 16.53 -13.44 -10.56
N ALA A 41 16.38 -13.27 -11.87
CA ALA A 41 15.23 -12.58 -12.45
C ALA A 41 13.90 -13.27 -12.07
N GLY A 42 13.85 -14.61 -12.14
CA GLY A 42 12.69 -15.37 -11.71
C GLY A 42 12.38 -15.21 -10.22
N ALA A 43 13.41 -15.31 -9.35
CA ALA A 43 13.25 -15.11 -7.91
C ALA A 43 12.75 -13.70 -7.57
N PHE A 44 13.30 -12.67 -8.23
CA PHE A 44 12.89 -11.28 -8.10
C PHE A 44 11.43 -11.08 -8.50
N LEU A 45 10.99 -11.62 -9.64
CA LEU A 45 9.59 -11.53 -10.09
C LEU A 45 8.62 -12.21 -9.11
N ILE A 46 9.01 -13.34 -8.51
CA ILE A 46 8.21 -14.01 -7.47
C ILE A 46 8.12 -13.13 -6.22
N HIS A 47 9.21 -12.49 -5.79
CA HIS A 47 9.20 -11.58 -4.64
C HIS A 47 8.43 -10.28 -4.89
N LEU A 48 8.19 -9.91 -6.16
CA LEU A 48 7.31 -8.79 -6.52
C LEU A 48 5.81 -9.13 -6.50
N ILE A 49 5.42 -10.40 -6.32
CA ILE A 49 3.99 -10.79 -6.27
C ILE A 49 3.18 -9.93 -5.28
N PRO A 50 3.63 -9.69 -4.02
CA PRO A 50 2.92 -8.82 -3.09
C PRO A 50 2.71 -7.39 -3.65
N SER A 51 3.74 -6.82 -4.30
CA SER A 51 3.66 -5.50 -4.93
C SER A 51 2.68 -5.49 -6.10
N PHE A 52 2.64 -6.55 -6.92
CA PHE A 52 1.68 -6.65 -8.03
C PHE A 52 0.23 -6.79 -7.54
N VAL A 53 0.00 -7.50 -6.43
CA VAL A 53 -1.34 -7.55 -5.80
C VAL A 53 -1.77 -6.15 -5.34
N LEU A 54 -0.89 -5.41 -4.66
CA LEU A 54 -1.18 -4.03 -4.23
C LEU A 54 -1.41 -3.10 -5.43
N LEU A 55 -0.65 -3.27 -6.51
CA LEU A 55 -0.83 -2.54 -7.76
C LEU A 55 -2.20 -2.81 -8.39
N ALA A 56 -2.64 -4.08 -8.42
CA ALA A 56 -3.97 -4.43 -8.91
C ALA A 56 -5.08 -3.78 -8.07
N VAL A 57 -4.94 -3.76 -6.74
CA VAL A 57 -5.88 -3.05 -5.84
C VAL A 57 -5.89 -1.55 -6.13
N LEU A 58 -4.73 -0.93 -6.36
CA LEU A 58 -4.63 0.49 -6.73
C LEU A 58 -5.33 0.77 -8.08
N ILE A 59 -5.16 -0.09 -9.08
CA ILE A 59 -5.84 0.04 -10.38
C ILE A 59 -7.37 0.00 -10.19
N ILE A 60 -7.88 -0.91 -9.37
CA ILE A 60 -9.31 -0.97 -9.03
C ILE A 60 -9.75 0.31 -8.30
N ALA A 61 -8.97 0.75 -7.30
CA ALA A 61 -9.24 1.97 -6.53
C ALA A 61 -9.25 3.23 -7.40
N TRP A 62 -8.53 3.21 -8.53
CA TRP A 62 -8.47 4.35 -9.45
C TRP A 62 -9.82 4.67 -10.08
N LYS A 63 -10.63 3.64 -10.40
CA LYS A 63 -11.98 3.76 -10.95
C LYS A 63 -13.04 3.73 -9.85
N TRP A 64 -12.86 2.91 -8.82
CA TRP A 64 -13.81 2.70 -7.73
C TRP A 64 -13.22 3.13 -6.38
N GLU A 65 -13.03 4.43 -6.21
CA GLU A 65 -12.30 5.01 -5.05
C GLU A 65 -12.82 4.52 -3.70
N LYS A 66 -14.15 4.48 -3.49
CA LYS A 66 -14.72 3.98 -2.23
C LYS A 66 -14.39 2.51 -1.99
N THR A 67 -14.71 1.65 -2.95
CA THR A 67 -14.51 0.20 -2.82
C THR A 67 -13.03 -0.14 -2.68
N GLY A 68 -12.18 0.42 -3.55
CA GLY A 68 -10.73 0.20 -3.48
C GLY A 68 -10.12 0.78 -2.21
N GLY A 69 -10.58 1.93 -1.73
CA GLY A 69 -10.14 2.49 -0.46
C GLY A 69 -10.51 1.64 0.75
N ILE A 70 -11.71 1.04 0.76
CA ILE A 70 -12.13 0.08 1.80
C ILE A 70 -11.25 -1.17 1.76
N ILE A 71 -11.06 -1.75 0.58
CA ILE A 71 -10.21 -2.94 0.40
C ILE A 71 -8.79 -2.65 0.89
N LEU A 72 -8.20 -1.53 0.48
CA LEU A 72 -6.83 -1.16 0.84
C LEU A 72 -6.68 -0.92 2.36
N THR A 73 -7.67 -0.27 2.98
CA THR A 73 -7.68 -0.03 4.43
C THR A 73 -7.76 -1.35 5.20
N ILE A 74 -8.72 -2.21 4.86
CA ILE A 74 -8.92 -3.50 5.53
C ILE A 74 -7.69 -4.38 5.35
N LEU A 75 -7.17 -4.48 4.12
CA LEU A 75 -5.97 -5.26 3.83
C LEU A 75 -4.77 -4.75 4.63
N GLY A 76 -4.57 -3.43 4.69
CA GLY A 76 -3.50 -2.82 5.48
C GLY A 76 -3.61 -3.12 6.98
N VAL A 77 -4.82 -3.06 7.55
CA VAL A 77 -5.06 -3.39 8.97
C VAL A 77 -4.84 -4.88 9.26
N ILE A 78 -5.34 -5.77 8.40
CA ILE A 78 -5.13 -7.21 8.54
C ILE A 78 -3.64 -7.55 8.50
N LEU A 79 -2.91 -7.00 7.51
CA LEU A 79 -1.47 -7.20 7.39
C LEU A 79 -0.73 -6.60 8.59
N PHE A 80 -1.16 -5.44 9.08
CA PHE A 80 -0.57 -4.84 10.28
C PHE A 80 -0.65 -5.79 11.47
N ILE A 81 -1.85 -6.30 11.77
CA ILE A 81 -2.05 -7.20 12.92
C ILE A 81 -1.28 -8.52 12.72
N ALA A 82 -1.37 -9.11 11.54
CA ALA A 82 -0.73 -10.39 11.23
C ALA A 82 0.81 -10.31 11.31
N VAL A 83 1.42 -9.31 10.67
CA VAL A 83 2.88 -9.13 10.65
C VAL A 83 3.39 -8.73 12.04
N PHE A 84 2.68 -7.85 12.75
CA PHE A 84 3.02 -7.52 14.14
C PHE A 84 3.06 -8.77 15.02
N TYR A 85 2.01 -9.60 14.96
CA TYR A 85 1.92 -10.82 15.75
C TYR A 85 3.05 -11.79 15.41
N LEU A 86 3.39 -11.95 14.13
CA LEU A 86 4.50 -12.81 13.70
C LEU A 86 5.85 -12.31 14.22
N ASN A 87 6.14 -11.01 14.09
CA ASN A 87 7.39 -10.41 14.56
C ASN A 87 7.55 -10.54 16.08
N TYR A 88 6.47 -10.24 16.82
CA TYR A 88 6.49 -10.30 18.28
C TYR A 88 6.59 -11.73 18.80
N LYS A 89 5.82 -12.67 18.22
CA LYS A 89 5.80 -14.08 18.66
C LYS A 89 7.14 -14.78 18.44
N LYS A 90 7.82 -14.49 17.33
CA LYS A 90 9.14 -15.07 17.03
C LYS A 90 10.25 -14.54 17.92
N ARG A 91 9.99 -13.49 18.74
CA ARG A 91 10.97 -12.79 19.58
C ARG A 91 12.21 -12.27 18.83
N GLU A 92 12.09 -12.11 17.51
CA GLU A 92 13.15 -11.55 16.68
C GLU A 92 13.33 -10.05 16.93
N PHE A 93 12.25 -9.37 17.37
CA PHE A 93 12.22 -7.93 17.61
C PHE A 93 11.59 -7.60 18.96
N SER A 94 12.01 -6.47 19.56
CA SER A 94 11.31 -5.91 20.71
C SER A 94 9.89 -5.47 20.33
N LEU A 95 9.02 -5.23 21.32
CA LEU A 95 7.68 -4.71 21.09
C LEU A 95 7.70 -3.43 20.24
N SER A 96 8.55 -2.48 20.61
CA SER A 96 8.67 -1.19 19.93
C SER A 96 9.19 -1.35 18.50
N GLN A 97 10.19 -2.21 18.28
CA GLN A 97 10.70 -2.49 16.94
C GLN A 97 9.64 -3.15 16.04
N SER A 98 8.90 -4.13 16.58
CA SER A 98 7.81 -4.79 15.86
C SER A 98 6.74 -3.78 15.42
N LEU A 99 6.36 -2.84 16.30
CA LEU A 99 5.41 -1.77 16.00
C LEU A 99 5.94 -0.79 14.97
N ILE A 100 7.20 -0.36 15.07
CA ILE A 100 7.80 0.59 14.13
C ILE A 100 7.87 -0.03 12.73
N ASN A 101 8.40 -1.25 12.62
CA ASN A 101 8.59 -1.95 11.35
C ASN A 101 7.25 -2.12 10.62
N VAL A 102 6.23 -2.62 11.32
CA VAL A 102 4.91 -2.83 10.70
C VAL A 102 4.22 -1.50 10.38
N SER A 103 4.42 -0.46 11.18
CA SER A 103 3.84 0.86 10.94
C SER A 103 4.39 1.49 9.67
N ILE A 104 5.71 1.44 9.46
CA ILE A 104 6.37 1.98 8.27
C ILE A 104 5.83 1.32 7.00
N VAL A 105 5.60 0.01 7.03
CA VAL A 105 5.11 -0.74 5.86
C VAL A 105 3.61 -0.55 5.65
N CYS A 106 2.78 -0.68 6.69
CA CYS A 106 1.33 -0.78 6.53
C CYS A 106 0.59 0.57 6.59
N LEU A 107 1.07 1.54 7.38
CA LEU A 107 0.37 2.83 7.53
C LEU A 107 0.23 3.60 6.21
N PRO A 108 1.21 3.67 5.31
CA PRO A 108 1.04 4.35 4.02
C PRO A 108 -0.15 3.81 3.22
N PHE A 109 -0.40 2.51 3.24
CA PHE A 109 -1.55 1.88 2.56
C PHE A 109 -2.87 2.16 3.27
N ILE A 110 -2.89 2.09 4.60
CA ILE A 110 -4.09 2.42 5.40
C ILE A 110 -4.49 3.89 5.15
N LEU A 111 -3.52 4.80 5.23
CA LEU A 111 -3.73 6.23 4.98
C LEU A 111 -4.17 6.50 3.54
N ALA A 112 -3.54 5.85 2.55
CA ALA A 112 -3.99 5.95 1.16
C ALA A 112 -5.43 5.44 0.99
N GLY A 113 -5.80 4.33 1.64
CA GLY A 113 -7.14 3.77 1.61
C GLY A 113 -8.19 4.72 2.18
N ILE A 114 -7.92 5.31 3.34
CA ILE A 114 -8.77 6.34 3.96
C ILE A 114 -8.89 7.55 3.01
N LEU A 115 -7.78 8.03 2.45
CA LEU A 115 -7.80 9.16 1.51
C LEU A 115 -8.60 8.87 0.23
N PHE A 116 -8.59 7.64 -0.28
CA PHE A 116 -9.46 7.22 -1.39
C PHE A 116 -10.94 7.31 -1.02
N ILE A 117 -11.31 6.87 0.18
CA ILE A 117 -12.69 6.97 0.67
C ILE A 117 -13.11 8.44 0.82
N VAL A 118 -12.27 9.27 1.42
CA VAL A 118 -12.57 10.71 1.58
C VAL A 118 -12.65 11.40 0.21
N SER A 119 -11.73 11.10 -0.72
CA SER A 119 -11.76 11.62 -2.09
C SER A 119 -13.09 11.32 -2.79
N HIS A 120 -13.63 10.11 -2.63
CA HIS A 120 -14.91 9.73 -3.20
C HIS A 120 -16.06 10.62 -2.71
N TYR A 121 -16.15 10.86 -1.40
CA TYR A 121 -17.21 11.68 -0.82
C TYR A 121 -17.05 13.17 -1.18
N THR A 122 -15.82 13.68 -1.25
CA THR A 122 -15.56 15.06 -1.69
C THR A 122 -15.99 15.26 -3.15
N LYS A 123 -15.65 14.33 -4.05
CA LYS A 123 -16.12 14.36 -5.46
C LYS A 123 -17.63 14.35 -5.56
N LYS A 124 -18.29 13.52 -4.75
CA LYS A 124 -19.76 13.42 -4.76
C LYS A 124 -20.42 14.73 -4.32
N LYS A 125 -19.89 15.40 -3.29
CA LYS A 125 -20.40 16.70 -2.82
C LYS A 125 -20.26 17.80 -3.87
N GLU A 126 -19.10 17.87 -4.55
CA GLU A 126 -18.87 18.81 -5.64
C GLU A 126 -19.87 18.63 -6.79
N LEU A 127 -20.19 17.37 -7.13
CA LEU A 127 -21.16 17.04 -8.18
C LEU A 127 -22.61 17.33 -7.77
N SER A 128 -22.95 17.26 -6.48
CA SER A 128 -24.31 17.52 -5.99
C SER A 128 -24.59 19.01 -5.71
N GLY A 129 -23.65 19.92 -5.96
CA GLY A 129 -23.85 21.37 -5.79
C GLY A 129 -24.01 21.84 -4.35
N VAL A 130 -23.81 20.96 -3.37
CA VAL A 130 -23.81 21.30 -1.94
C VAL A 130 -22.41 21.83 -1.62
N GLN A 131 -22.23 23.14 -1.75
CA GLN A 131 -21.03 23.84 -1.28
C GLN A 131 -21.07 24.01 0.23
#